data_AF-A0AAD7C9Z0-F1
#
_entry.id   AF-A0AAD7C9Z0-F1
#
_cell.length_a   1.000
_cell.length_b   1.000
_cell.length_c   1.000
_cell.angle_alpha   90.00
_cell.angle_beta   90.00
_cell.angle_gamma   90.00
#
_symmetry.space_group_name_H-M   'P 1'
#
loop_
_entity.id
_entity.type
_entity.pdbx_description
1 polymer ?
#
loop_
_entity_poly.entity_id
_entity_poly.type
_entity_poly.pdbx_seq_one_letter_code
_entity_poly.pdbx_strand_id
1 'polypeptide(L)'
;MAASETAIQLRAQIADICSSIARQRALLKELEKQKSEAESLLNAVVDPMGRLPLEVAAEIFKKCLPLTPKFSNYRAALAVLTEICHAWRKLAISIPSLW
;
A
#
# COMPACT_ATOMS: atom_id res chain seq x y z
N MET A 1 -41.68 -39.69 11.07
CA MET A 1 -41.03 -39.89 9.74
C MET A 1 -40.70 -38.56 9.06
N ALA A 2 -41.66 -37.64 8.85
CA ALA A 2 -41.44 -36.34 8.20
C ALA A 2 -40.33 -35.46 8.82
N ALA A 3 -40.20 -35.43 10.16
CA ALA A 3 -39.17 -34.63 10.84
C ALA A 3 -37.72 -35.08 10.55
N SER A 4 -37.52 -36.37 10.24
CA SER A 4 -36.20 -36.91 9.87
C SER A 4 -35.80 -36.46 8.46
N GLU A 5 -36.77 -36.46 7.55
CA GLU A 5 -36.59 -36.07 6.15
C GLU A 5 -36.26 -34.58 6.01
N THR A 6 -36.98 -33.70 6.73
CA THR A 6 -36.66 -32.27 6.80
C THR A 6 -35.25 -32.01 7.34
N ALA A 7 -34.82 -32.77 8.36
CA ALA A 7 -33.48 -32.63 8.92
C ALA A 7 -32.38 -33.08 7.95
N ILE A 8 -32.62 -34.09 7.12
CA ILE A 8 -31.69 -34.52 6.07
C ILE A 8 -31.59 -33.45 4.98
N GLN A 9 -32.72 -32.88 4.57
CA GLN A 9 -32.78 -31.87 3.51
C GLN A 9 -32.07 -30.57 3.91
N LEU A 10 -32.25 -30.12 5.16
CA LEU A 10 -31.52 -28.96 5.70
C LEU A 10 -30.01 -29.20 5.79
N ARG A 11 -29.58 -30.41 6.18
CA ARG A 11 -28.14 -30.75 6.19
C ARG A 11 -27.53 -30.71 4.80
N ALA A 12 -28.24 -31.22 3.79
CA ALA A 12 -27.80 -31.16 2.40
C ALA A 12 -27.67 -29.70 1.91
N GLN A 13 -28.64 -28.85 2.22
CA GLN A 13 -28.59 -27.41 1.90
C GLN A 13 -27.41 -26.71 2.59
N ILE A 14 -27.17 -26.98 3.87
CA ILE A 14 -26.02 -26.41 4.59
C ILE A 14 -24.71 -26.86 3.93
N ALA A 15 -24.58 -28.14 3.58
CA ALA A 15 -23.38 -28.65 2.93
C ALA A 15 -23.12 -27.96 1.59
N ASP A 16 -24.17 -27.75 0.79
CA ASP A 16 -24.08 -27.06 -0.50
C ASP A 16 -23.65 -25.58 -0.34
N ILE A 17 -24.29 -24.86 0.60
CA ILE A 17 -23.93 -23.48 0.93
C ILE A 17 -22.48 -23.38 1.42
N CYS A 18 -22.05 -24.28 2.31
CA CYS A 18 -20.66 -24.32 2.77
C CYS A 18 -19.67 -24.53 1.62
N SER A 19 -20.00 -25.42 0.67
CA SER A 19 -19.17 -25.65 -0.51
C SER A 19 -19.07 -24.41 -1.41
N SER A 20 -20.17 -23.68 -1.56
CA SER A 20 -20.23 -22.43 -2.33
C SER A 20 -19.41 -21.33 -1.67
N ILE A 21 -19.51 -21.18 -0.34
CA ILE A 21 -18.69 -20.23 0.45
C ILE A 21 -17.21 -20.56 0.29
N ALA A 22 -16.83 -21.84 0.40
CA ALA A 22 -15.44 -22.26 0.26
C ALA A 22 -14.88 -21.90 -1.13
N ARG A 23 -15.66 -22.15 -2.19
CA ARG A 23 -15.29 -21.81 -3.57
C ARG A 23 -15.11 -20.30 -3.77
N GLN A 24 -16.06 -19.51 -3.29
CA GLN A 24 -16.00 -18.04 -3.40
C GLN A 24 -14.80 -17.46 -2.64
N ARG A 25 -14.50 -17.98 -1.44
CA ARG A 25 -13.32 -17.56 -0.67
C ARG A 25 -12.01 -17.90 -1.39
N ALA A 26 -11.92 -19.07 -2.02
CA ALA A 26 -10.75 -19.43 -2.81
C ALA A 26 -10.55 -18.50 -4.00
N LEU A 27 -11.63 -18.15 -4.72
CA LEU A 27 -11.58 -17.18 -5.81
C LEU A 27 -11.19 -15.79 -5.32
N LEU A 28 -11.77 -15.32 -4.23
CA LEU A 28 -11.44 -14.02 -3.65
C LEU A 28 -9.95 -13.93 -3.31
N LYS A 29 -9.40 -14.97 -2.66
CA LYS A 29 -7.99 -15.04 -2.30
C LYS A 29 -7.07 -14.95 -3.53
N GLU A 30 -7.44 -15.60 -4.63
CA GLU A 30 -6.67 -15.55 -5.87
C GLU A 30 -6.73 -14.15 -6.52
N LEU A 31 -7.91 -13.53 -6.55
CA LEU A 31 -8.07 -12.17 -7.08
C LEU A 31 -7.32 -11.13 -6.22
N GLU A 32 -7.35 -11.27 -4.90
CA GLU A 32 -6.58 -10.43 -3.98
C GLU A 32 -5.07 -10.54 -4.22
N LYS A 33 -4.59 -11.76 -4.48
CA LYS A 33 -3.19 -12.00 -4.85
C LYS A 33 -2.84 -11.29 -6.16
N GLN A 34 -3.64 -11.46 -7.21
CA GLN A 34 -3.41 -10.81 -8.51
C GLN A 34 -3.45 -9.28 -8.41
N LYS A 35 -4.39 -8.74 -7.62
CA LYS A 35 -4.45 -7.30 -7.32
C LYS A 35 -3.17 -6.83 -6.64
N SER A 36 -2.69 -7.54 -5.63
CA SER A 36 -1.46 -7.19 -4.91
C SER A 36 -0.23 -7.22 -5.82
N GLU A 37 -0.13 -8.20 -6.71
CA GLU A 37 0.95 -8.28 -7.70
C GLU A 37 0.90 -7.08 -8.68
N ALA A 38 -0.28 -6.75 -9.20
CA ALA A 38 -0.47 -5.60 -10.07
C ALA A 38 -0.14 -4.27 -9.36
N GLU A 39 -0.56 -4.10 -8.11
CA GLU A 39 -0.22 -2.93 -7.28
C GLU A 39 1.28 -2.82 -7.04
N SER A 40 1.96 -3.95 -6.80
CA SER A 40 3.43 -3.97 -6.65
C SER A 40 4.15 -3.52 -7.92
N LEU A 41 3.73 -4.04 -9.08
CA LEU A 41 4.27 -3.64 -10.38
C LEU A 41 3.99 -2.16 -10.67
N LEU A 42 2.77 -1.70 -10.41
CA LEU A 42 2.42 -0.30 -10.59
C LEU A 42 3.27 0.60 -9.70
N ASN A 43 3.46 0.26 -8.42
CA ASN A 43 4.32 1.01 -7.52
C ASN A 43 5.77 1.01 -8.00
N ALA A 44 6.28 -0.10 -8.56
CA ALA A 44 7.61 -0.14 -9.14
C ALA A 44 7.77 0.75 -10.38
N VAL A 45 6.67 1.06 -11.09
CA VAL A 45 6.68 1.98 -12.24
C VAL A 45 6.44 3.42 -11.81
N VAL A 46 5.51 3.64 -10.88
CA VAL A 46 4.92 4.94 -10.56
C VAL A 46 5.59 5.61 -9.36
N ASP A 47 6.33 4.90 -8.51
CA ASP A 47 7.15 5.53 -7.46
C ASP A 47 8.48 6.02 -8.06
N PRO A 48 8.57 7.27 -8.53
CA PRO A 48 9.75 7.74 -9.23
C PRO A 48 10.87 7.94 -8.20
N MET A 49 10.51 8.27 -6.95
CA MET A 49 11.42 8.59 -5.88
C MET A 49 12.08 7.35 -5.29
N GLY A 50 11.33 6.23 -5.17
CA GLY A 50 11.90 4.95 -4.77
C GLY A 50 12.92 4.36 -5.74
N ARG A 51 12.98 4.87 -6.99
CA ARG A 51 13.94 4.45 -8.03
C ARG A 51 15.15 5.37 -8.18
N LEU A 52 15.12 6.55 -7.57
CA LEU A 52 16.24 7.47 -7.66
C LEU A 52 17.38 6.96 -6.78
N PRO A 53 18.64 7.05 -7.26
CA PRO A 53 19.79 6.97 -6.37
C PRO A 53 19.64 7.99 -5.23
N LEU A 54 20.12 7.62 -4.05
CA LEU A 54 19.99 8.43 -2.84
C LEU A 54 20.54 9.85 -3.04
N GLU A 55 21.64 9.96 -3.80
CA GLU A 55 22.32 11.20 -4.13
C GLU A 55 21.44 12.11 -5.00
N VAL A 56 20.74 11.53 -5.98
CA VAL A 56 19.84 12.27 -6.87
C VAL A 56 18.62 12.77 -6.09
N ALA A 57 18.04 11.92 -5.24
CA ALA A 57 16.95 12.30 -4.36
C ALA A 57 17.36 13.43 -3.40
N ALA A 58 18.57 13.35 -2.83
CA ALA A 58 19.13 14.39 -1.96
C ALA A 58 19.26 15.74 -2.68
N GLU A 59 19.77 15.75 -3.91
CA GLU A 59 19.91 16.99 -4.70
C GLU A 59 18.57 17.59 -5.11
N ILE A 60 17.57 16.75 -5.44
CA ILE A 60 16.21 17.22 -5.68
C ILE A 60 15.65 17.87 -4.41
N PHE A 61 15.76 17.21 -3.26
CA PHE A 61 15.28 17.75 -1.99
C PHE A 61 15.94 19.08 -1.65
N LYS A 62 17.26 19.20 -1.78
CA LYS A 62 17.98 20.49 -1.58
C LYS A 62 17.47 21.60 -2.49
N LYS A 63 17.13 21.30 -3.75
CA LYS A 63 16.61 22.27 -4.72
C LYS A 63 15.13 22.61 -4.51
N CYS A 64 14.35 21.68 -3.99
CA CYS A 64 12.93 21.87 -3.66
C CYS A 64 12.73 22.60 -2.32
N LEU A 65 13.72 22.59 -1.43
CA LEU A 65 13.68 23.40 -0.23
C LEU A 65 13.66 24.87 -0.61
N PRO A 66 12.70 25.65 -0.10
CA PRO A 66 12.56 27.05 -0.45
C PRO A 66 13.84 27.82 -0.09
N LEU A 67 14.48 28.40 -1.11
CA LEU A 67 15.49 29.47 -0.96
C LEU A 67 14.86 30.78 -0.45
N THR A 68 13.54 30.81 -0.23
CA THR A 68 12.80 32.04 0.08
C THR A 68 12.81 32.33 1.58
N PRO A 69 12.91 33.62 1.98
CA PRO A 69 13.04 34.04 3.38
C PRO A 69 11.82 33.74 4.27
N LYS A 70 10.74 33.15 3.72
CA LYS A 70 9.53 32.76 4.47
C LYS A 70 9.76 31.55 5.38
N PHE A 71 10.76 30.72 5.08
CA PHE A 71 11.20 29.64 5.97
C PHE A 71 12.53 30.06 6.59
N SER A 72 12.47 30.91 7.62
CA SER A 72 13.65 31.24 8.44
C SER A 72 14.25 30.01 9.13
N ASN A 73 13.52 28.89 9.16
CA ASN A 73 13.91 27.62 9.75
C ASN A 73 13.95 26.51 8.70
N TYR A 74 15.17 26.16 8.28
CA TYR A 74 15.46 25.05 7.36
C TYR A 74 14.85 23.71 7.82
N ARG A 75 14.76 23.46 9.13
CA ARG A 75 14.15 22.24 9.67
C ARG A 75 12.65 22.17 9.43
N ALA A 76 11.96 23.31 9.46
CA ALA A 76 10.52 23.39 9.16
C ALA A 76 10.26 23.12 7.67
N ALA A 77 11.14 23.62 6.79
CA ALA A 77 11.07 23.33 5.36
C ALA A 77 11.34 21.84 5.07
N LEU A 78 12.27 21.21 5.80
CA LEU A 78 12.56 19.79 5.68
C LEU A 78 11.41 18.91 6.18
N ALA A 79 10.71 19.34 7.24
CA ALA A 79 9.52 18.65 7.74
C ALA A 79 8.43 18.54 6.66
N VAL A 80 8.24 19.56 5.82
CA VAL A 80 7.29 19.51 4.69
C VAL A 80 7.61 18.37 3.72
N LEU A 81 8.89 18.08 3.46
CA LEU A 81 9.28 16.95 2.61
C LEU A 81 8.83 15.61 3.20
N THR A 82 8.82 15.50 4.53
CA THR A 82 8.36 14.30 5.24
C THR A 82 6.83 14.15 5.29
N GLU A 83 6.08 15.17 4.90
CA GLU A 83 4.61 15.18 4.94
C GLU A 83 3.96 14.87 3.58
N ILE A 84 4.73 14.88 2.48
CA ILE A 84 4.21 14.66 1.12
C ILE A 84 3.68 13.23 0.93
N CYS A 85 4.51 12.22 1.17
CA CYS A 85 4.10 10.82 1.12
C CYS A 85 5.08 9.92 1.91
N HIS A 86 4.71 8.65 2.09
CA HIS A 86 5.53 7.67 2.82
C HIS A 86 6.92 7.47 2.18
N ALA A 87 7.02 7.41 0.85
CA ALA A 87 8.29 7.24 0.15
C ALA A 87 9.23 8.44 0.36
N TRP A 88 8.71 9.66 0.24
CA TRP A 88 9.48 10.90 0.50
C TRP A 88 9.96 10.97 1.94
N ARG A 89 9.11 10.63 2.90
CA ARG A 89 9.50 10.56 4.32
C ARG A 89 10.64 9.58 4.55
N LYS A 90 10.52 8.36 4.03
CA LYS A 90 11.54 7.33 4.20
C LYS A 90 12.87 7.78 3.60
N LEU A 91 12.85 8.38 2.40
CA LEU A 91 14.03 8.91 1.75
C LEU A 91 14.64 10.10 2.51
N ALA A 92 13.84 11.10 2.88
CA ALA A 92 14.31 12.29 3.57
C ALA A 92 14.95 11.99 4.94
N ILE A 93 14.41 11.02 5.68
CA ILE A 93 15.01 10.56 6.95
C ILE A 93 16.32 9.78 6.69
N SER A 94 16.40 9.04 5.59
CA SER A 94 17.59 8.22 5.24
C SER A 94 18.78 9.02 4.70
N ILE A 95 18.64 10.34 4.49
CA ILE A 95 19.69 11.21 3.95
C ILE A 95 20.19 12.13 5.09
N PRO A 96 21.26 11.77 5.82
CA PRO A 96 21.76 12.58 6.93
C PRO A 96 22.16 13.99 6.53
N SER A 97 22.66 14.20 5.30
CA SER A 97 23.06 15.52 4.81
C SER A 97 21.93 16.53 4.66
N LEU A 98 20.68 16.12 4.85
CA LEU A 98 19.52 17.00 4.84
C LEU A 98 19.17 17.57 6.21
N TRP A 99 19.67 17.00 7.31
CA TRP A 99 19.34 17.37 8.70
C TRP A 99 20.49 18.10 9.39
#